data_AF-A0A973RZR3-F1
#
_entry.id   AF-A0A973RZR3-F1
#
_cell.length_a   1.000
_cell.length_b   1.000
_cell.length_c   1.000
_cell.angle_alpha   90.00
_cell.angle_beta   90.00
_cell.angle_gamma   90.00
#
_symmetry.space_group_name_H-M   'P 1'
#
loop_
_entity.id
_entity.type
_entity.pdbx_description
1 polymer ?
#
loop_
_entity_poly.entity_id
_entity_poly.type
_entity_poly.pdbx_seq_one_letter_code
_entity_poly.pdbx_strand_id
1 'polypeptide(L)'
;SDLAETLSAVAARGPRGFYEGAVAEKLAKAVADAGGIMTPADLKSYQAVIRAPVRGTYRGYDIVSMPLPSSGGIVLVETLNILEGFQLADLKRGSPASLHLLIEAMKRAYADRARYLGDPAFVSPPIETLIAKDYAAKLRAGISADRVTPSKELVSATPSPREGSNTTHFSVVDGRGNAVSNTYTLNFSYGVGLVADGTGVLLNNELDDFTAAIGASNAYGLVGFEANLPGPGKRPLSSMSPTIVLKDGKPVLVTGSPGGSRIISTVLQVIVNVLDYKMDVAAAVAAPRLHHQWLPDEVRIERGFPADVLLKLKAMGHLVVEPMGQTSANSILVTPNGPLGAPDPRTRGAEAAGQ
;
A
#
# COMPACT_ATOMS: atom_id res chain seq x y z
N SER A 1 -3.29 -29.47 -15.03
CA SER A 1 -3.23 -29.32 -16.50
C SER A 1 -3.70 -27.93 -16.92
N ASP A 2 -4.86 -27.49 -16.45
CA ASP A 2 -5.59 -26.35 -17.01
C ASP A 2 -4.82 -25.02 -16.99
N LEU A 3 -4.16 -24.67 -15.88
CA LEU A 3 -3.35 -23.44 -15.81
C LEU A 3 -2.19 -23.47 -16.82
N ALA A 4 -1.59 -24.63 -17.07
CA ALA A 4 -0.52 -24.76 -18.05
C ALA A 4 -1.03 -24.50 -19.49
N GLU A 5 -2.27 -24.92 -19.80
CA GLU A 5 -2.92 -24.62 -21.08
C GLU A 5 -3.19 -23.11 -21.22
N THR A 6 -3.70 -22.47 -20.16
CA THR A 6 -3.89 -21.01 -20.13
C THR A 6 -2.57 -20.27 -20.36
N LEU A 7 -1.49 -20.66 -19.66
CA LEU A 7 -0.17 -20.07 -19.84
C LEU A 7 0.41 -20.32 -21.24
N SER A 8 0.17 -21.51 -21.81
CA SER A 8 0.58 -21.82 -23.19
C SER A 8 -0.16 -20.96 -24.21
N ALA A 9 -1.45 -20.67 -23.98
CA ALA A 9 -2.23 -19.77 -24.82
C ALA A 9 -1.68 -18.33 -24.78
N VAL A 10 -1.26 -17.85 -23.60
CA VAL A 10 -0.59 -16.55 -23.43
C VAL A 10 0.77 -16.54 -24.11
N ALA A 11 1.58 -17.58 -23.94
CA ALA A 11 2.89 -17.67 -24.59
C ALA A 11 2.79 -17.65 -26.12
N ALA A 12 1.81 -18.35 -26.70
CA ALA A 12 1.64 -18.44 -28.15
C ALA A 12 0.98 -17.19 -28.78
N ARG A 13 0.09 -16.49 -28.06
CA ARG A 13 -0.74 -15.41 -28.63
C ARG A 13 -0.55 -14.06 -27.95
N GLY A 14 0.38 -13.95 -27.01
CA GLY A 14 0.53 -12.78 -26.15
C GLY A 14 -0.72 -12.56 -25.27
N PRO A 15 -1.02 -11.31 -24.87
CA PRO A 15 -2.17 -10.99 -24.03
C PRO A 15 -3.52 -11.50 -24.57
N ARG A 16 -3.69 -11.54 -25.90
CA ARG A 16 -4.89 -12.08 -26.55
C ARG A 16 -5.17 -13.54 -26.19
N GLY A 17 -4.15 -14.29 -25.78
CA GLY A 17 -4.31 -15.65 -25.28
C GLY A 17 -5.18 -15.76 -24.03
N PHE A 18 -5.26 -14.68 -23.25
CA PHE A 18 -6.05 -14.56 -22.01
C PHE A 18 -7.31 -13.71 -22.19
N TYR A 19 -7.19 -12.57 -22.86
CA TYR A 19 -8.26 -11.57 -22.98
C TYR A 19 -9.25 -11.84 -24.14
N GLU A 20 -8.98 -12.82 -25.01
CA GLU A 20 -9.84 -13.18 -26.13
C GLU A 20 -10.00 -14.70 -26.30
N GLY A 21 -11.10 -15.12 -26.93
CA GLY A 21 -11.40 -16.52 -27.26
C GLY A 21 -11.70 -17.40 -26.04
N ALA A 22 -11.35 -18.68 -26.12
CA ALA A 22 -11.80 -19.72 -25.18
C ALA A 22 -11.47 -19.44 -23.69
N VAL A 23 -10.31 -18.83 -23.38
CA VAL A 23 -9.97 -18.48 -21.99
C VAL A 23 -10.90 -17.37 -21.50
N ALA A 24 -11.08 -16.31 -22.28
CA ALA A 24 -11.97 -15.20 -21.94
C ALA A 24 -13.44 -15.63 -21.80
N GLU A 25 -13.91 -16.53 -22.68
CA GLU A 25 -15.26 -17.10 -22.62
C GLU A 25 -15.49 -17.91 -21.35
N LYS A 26 -14.52 -18.77 -20.96
CA LYS A 26 -14.59 -19.55 -19.71
C LYS A 26 -14.57 -18.66 -18.47
N LEU A 27 -13.74 -17.61 -18.45
CA LEU A 27 -13.69 -16.63 -17.36
C LEU A 27 -15.02 -15.90 -17.20
N ALA A 28 -15.56 -15.37 -18.30
CA ALA A 28 -16.84 -14.67 -18.29
C ALA A 28 -18.00 -15.59 -17.88
N LYS A 29 -18.01 -16.84 -18.38
CA LYS A 29 -18.98 -17.86 -17.98
C LYS A 29 -18.92 -18.14 -16.48
N ALA A 30 -17.73 -18.38 -15.92
CA ALA A 30 -17.58 -18.65 -14.49
C ALA A 30 -18.10 -17.51 -13.62
N VAL A 31 -17.84 -16.25 -14.01
CA VAL A 31 -18.39 -15.08 -13.32
C VAL A 31 -19.91 -14.99 -13.46
N ALA A 32 -20.46 -15.22 -14.65
CA ALA A 32 -21.89 -15.17 -14.90
C ALA A 32 -22.66 -16.27 -14.12
N ASP A 33 -22.13 -17.50 -14.11
CA ASP A 33 -22.70 -18.63 -13.36
C ASP A 33 -22.71 -18.34 -11.84
N ALA A 34 -21.75 -17.54 -11.35
CA ALA A 34 -21.69 -17.07 -9.96
C ALA A 34 -22.53 -15.81 -9.68
N GLY A 35 -23.31 -15.32 -10.66
CA GLY A 35 -24.19 -14.15 -10.53
C GLY A 35 -23.52 -12.79 -10.82
N GLY A 36 -22.30 -12.78 -11.34
CA GLY A 36 -21.61 -11.58 -11.80
C GLY A 36 -22.04 -11.16 -13.21
N ILE A 37 -21.57 -9.98 -13.62
CA ILE A 37 -21.99 -9.31 -14.87
C ILE A 37 -20.87 -9.15 -15.91
N MET A 38 -19.71 -9.76 -15.68
CA MET A 38 -18.56 -9.66 -16.59
C MET A 38 -18.81 -10.44 -17.88
N THR A 39 -18.53 -9.80 -19.01
CA THR A 39 -18.67 -10.37 -20.35
C THR A 39 -17.31 -10.57 -21.03
N PRO A 40 -17.23 -11.38 -22.11
CA PRO A 40 -16.02 -11.44 -22.93
C PRO A 40 -15.63 -10.09 -23.54
N ALA A 41 -16.59 -9.18 -23.75
CA ALA A 41 -16.32 -7.83 -24.26
C ALA A 41 -15.59 -6.97 -23.21
N ASP A 42 -15.89 -7.14 -21.92
CA ASP A 42 -15.15 -6.48 -20.84
C ASP A 42 -13.69 -6.91 -20.81
N LEU A 43 -13.43 -8.22 -20.97
CA LEU A 43 -12.07 -8.75 -21.06
C LEU A 43 -11.34 -8.25 -22.31
N LYS A 44 -11.99 -8.29 -23.48
CA LYS A 44 -11.40 -7.87 -24.76
C LYS A 44 -11.06 -6.37 -24.79
N SER A 45 -11.87 -5.53 -24.14
CA SER A 45 -11.67 -4.08 -24.10
C SER A 45 -10.65 -3.63 -23.05
N TYR A 46 -10.26 -4.50 -22.12
CA TYR A 46 -9.31 -4.17 -21.06
C TYR A 46 -7.91 -3.90 -21.62
N GLN A 47 -7.30 -2.81 -21.15
CA GLN A 47 -5.88 -2.52 -21.37
C GLN A 47 -5.24 -1.97 -20.09
N ALA A 48 -3.99 -2.34 -19.85
CA ALA A 48 -3.16 -1.72 -18.82
C ALA A 48 -2.83 -0.27 -19.24
N VAL A 49 -2.99 0.68 -18.31
CA VAL A 49 -2.76 2.10 -18.57
C VAL A 49 -1.43 2.52 -17.97
N ILE A 50 -0.49 2.95 -18.82
CA ILE A 50 0.80 3.53 -18.40
C ILE A 50 0.55 4.95 -17.89
N ARG A 51 1.07 5.26 -16.70
CA ARG A 51 0.91 6.57 -16.05
C ARG A 51 2.25 7.08 -15.53
N ALA A 52 2.36 8.40 -15.46
CA ALA A 52 3.43 9.03 -14.70
C ALA A 52 3.28 8.68 -13.21
N PRO A 53 4.38 8.33 -12.51
CA PRO A 53 4.32 8.03 -11.10
C PRO A 53 4.04 9.29 -10.26
N VAL A 54 3.53 9.09 -9.05
CA VAL A 54 3.55 10.15 -8.04
C VAL A 54 4.99 10.36 -7.61
N ARG A 55 5.41 11.61 -7.55
CA ARG A 55 6.76 12.01 -7.15
C ARG A 55 6.70 12.97 -5.98
N GLY A 56 7.54 12.73 -4.99
CA GLY A 56 7.80 13.64 -3.88
C GLY A 56 9.27 13.65 -3.54
N THR A 57 9.66 14.46 -2.56
CA THR A 57 11.01 14.47 -2.02
C THR A 57 11.00 14.19 -0.53
N TYR A 58 12.03 13.55 -0.01
CA TYR A 58 12.20 13.35 1.42
C TYR A 58 13.68 13.35 1.77
N ARG A 59 14.13 14.34 2.55
CA ARG A 59 15.52 14.46 3.03
C ARG A 59 16.57 14.43 1.91
N GLY A 60 16.23 15.06 0.80
CA GLY A 60 17.09 15.14 -0.39
C GLY A 60 17.12 13.87 -1.26
N TYR A 61 16.17 12.95 -1.07
CA TYR A 61 15.90 11.81 -1.95
C TYR A 61 14.60 12.03 -2.71
N ASP A 62 14.51 11.52 -3.94
CA ASP A 62 13.24 11.48 -4.67
C ASP A 62 12.48 10.21 -4.32
N ILE A 63 11.19 10.35 -4.05
CA ILE A 63 10.28 9.26 -3.77
C ILE A 63 9.39 9.07 -5.00
N VAL A 64 9.52 7.93 -5.67
CA VAL A 64 8.75 7.59 -6.87
C VAL A 64 7.81 6.43 -6.54
N SER A 65 6.50 6.66 -6.56
CA SER A 65 5.52 5.68 -6.14
C SER A 65 4.27 5.66 -7.04
N MET A 66 3.38 4.71 -6.79
CA MET A 66 2.23 4.44 -7.65
C MET A 66 1.21 5.59 -7.64
N PRO A 67 0.75 6.07 -8.81
CA PRO A 67 -0.32 7.06 -8.90
C PRO A 67 -1.70 6.40 -8.71
N LEU A 68 -2.75 7.23 -8.70
CA LEU A 68 -4.12 6.74 -8.74
C LEU A 68 -4.34 5.81 -9.96
N PRO A 69 -5.18 4.76 -9.84
CA PRO A 69 -6.13 4.48 -8.76
C PRO A 69 -5.54 3.78 -7.52
N SER A 70 -4.21 3.73 -7.35
CA SER A 70 -3.66 3.47 -6.01
C SER A 70 -3.58 4.77 -5.20
N SER A 71 -4.13 4.75 -3.99
CA SER A 71 -3.89 5.79 -2.98
C SER A 71 -2.47 5.78 -2.41
N GLY A 72 -1.74 4.68 -2.59
CA GLY A 72 -0.54 4.36 -1.83
C GLY A 72 0.56 5.41 -1.94
N GLY A 73 0.92 5.81 -3.17
CA GLY A 73 1.99 6.76 -3.40
C GLY A 73 1.68 8.17 -2.88
N ILE A 74 0.44 8.63 -3.01
CA ILE A 74 0.01 9.96 -2.55
C ILE A 74 0.09 10.03 -1.02
N VAL A 75 -0.54 9.07 -0.34
CA VAL A 75 -0.58 9.02 1.13
C VAL A 75 0.83 8.81 1.71
N LEU A 76 1.68 8.02 1.03
CA LEU A 76 3.08 7.85 1.41
C LEU A 76 3.84 9.17 1.35
N VAL A 77 3.76 9.89 0.23
CA VAL A 77 4.47 11.17 0.05
C VAL A 77 3.95 12.23 1.02
N GLU A 78 2.63 12.33 1.20
CA GLU A 78 2.02 13.23 2.19
C GLU A 78 2.54 12.93 3.61
N THR A 79 2.54 11.65 4.00
CA THR A 79 3.04 11.26 5.32
C THR A 79 4.53 11.60 5.50
N LEU A 80 5.35 11.34 4.48
CA LEU A 80 6.77 11.69 4.49
C LEU A 80 6.99 13.21 4.57
N ASN A 81 6.18 14.01 3.88
CA ASN A 81 6.24 15.48 3.94
C ASN A 81 5.91 16.02 5.34
N ILE A 82 4.92 15.42 6.01
CA ILE A 82 4.59 15.78 7.40
C ILE A 82 5.80 15.50 8.29
N LEU A 83 6.36 14.29 8.18
CA LEU A 83 7.49 13.83 8.99
C LEU A 83 8.80 14.58 8.74
N GLU A 84 9.01 15.12 7.52
CA GLU A 84 10.26 15.74 7.13
C GLU A 84 10.66 16.94 8.00
N GLY A 85 9.68 17.70 8.50
CA GLY A 85 9.94 18.83 9.40
C GLY A 85 10.18 18.44 10.85
N PHE A 86 10.24 17.15 11.17
CA PHE A 86 10.72 16.64 12.45
C PHE A 86 12.11 16.04 12.29
N GLN A 87 12.96 16.27 13.29
CA GLN A 87 14.31 15.72 13.37
C GLN A 87 14.28 14.27 13.89
N LEU A 88 13.72 13.34 13.10
CA LEU A 88 13.57 11.95 13.52
C LEU A 88 14.91 11.28 13.84
N ALA A 89 16.00 11.64 13.14
CA ALA A 89 17.34 11.13 13.40
C ALA A 89 17.86 11.46 14.82
N ASP A 90 17.40 12.56 15.42
CA ASP A 90 17.75 12.95 16.79
C ASP A 90 16.92 12.19 17.83
N LEU A 91 15.83 11.56 17.41
CA LEU A 91 15.01 10.68 18.24
C LEU A 91 15.52 9.24 18.12
N LYS A 92 15.53 8.51 19.23
CA LYS A 92 15.80 7.07 19.20
C LYS A 92 14.67 6.36 18.43
N ARG A 93 15.01 5.58 17.40
CA ARG A 93 14.06 4.71 16.68
C ARG A 93 13.25 3.86 17.67
N GLY A 94 11.92 3.92 17.57
CA GLY A 94 11.04 3.18 18.45
C GLY A 94 10.85 3.80 19.84
N SER A 95 11.37 5.00 20.09
CA SER A 95 11.01 5.79 21.27
C SER A 95 9.55 6.28 21.16
N PRO A 96 8.88 6.57 22.30
CA PRO A 96 7.50 7.07 22.29
C PRO A 96 7.31 8.30 21.41
N ALA A 97 8.23 9.27 21.46
CA ALA A 97 8.19 10.46 20.62
C ALA A 97 8.25 10.11 19.13
N SER A 98 9.20 9.25 18.72
CA SER A 98 9.32 8.84 17.31
C SER A 98 8.07 8.11 16.81
N LEU A 99 7.49 7.23 17.63
CA LEU A 99 6.31 6.45 17.28
C LEU A 99 5.06 7.33 17.25
N HIS A 100 4.93 8.27 18.19
CA HIS A 100 3.83 9.23 18.21
C HIS A 100 3.77 10.07 16.92
N LEU A 101 4.92 10.57 16.46
CA LEU A 101 5.01 11.34 15.22
C LEU A 101 4.61 10.49 14.00
N LEU A 102 5.08 9.24 13.93
CA LEU A 102 4.65 8.31 12.87
C LEU A 102 3.13 8.09 12.88
N ILE A 103 2.55 7.86 14.07
CA ILE A 103 1.10 7.64 14.23
C ILE A 103 0.29 8.86 13.77
N GLU A 104 0.64 10.06 14.25
CA GLU A 104 -0.13 11.27 13.94
C GLU A 104 0.01 11.69 12.48
N ALA A 105 1.19 11.47 11.87
CA ALA A 105 1.40 11.72 10.45
C ALA A 105 0.58 10.75 9.58
N MET A 106 0.61 9.43 9.88
CA MET A 106 -0.23 8.45 9.19
C MET A 106 -1.72 8.79 9.36
N LYS A 107 -2.15 9.10 10.57
CA LYS A 107 -3.56 9.44 10.86
C LYS A 107 -4.08 10.57 9.96
N ARG A 108 -3.31 11.63 9.74
CA ARG A 108 -3.72 12.77 8.90
C ARG A 108 -3.80 12.39 7.42
N ALA A 109 -2.75 11.74 6.89
CA ALA A 109 -2.73 11.34 5.49
C ALA A 109 -3.81 10.29 5.14
N TYR A 110 -4.16 9.39 6.07
CA TYR A 110 -5.26 8.46 5.86
C TYR A 110 -6.65 9.10 5.97
N ALA A 111 -6.80 10.19 6.74
CA ALA A 111 -8.03 10.97 6.74
C ALA A 111 -8.25 11.63 5.37
N ASP A 112 -7.19 12.20 4.79
CA ASP A 112 -7.24 12.79 3.43
C ASP A 112 -7.43 11.72 2.34
N ARG A 113 -6.80 10.55 2.49
CA ARG A 113 -7.06 9.38 1.63
C ARG A 113 -8.55 9.11 1.51
N ALA A 114 -9.23 8.98 2.64
CA ALA A 114 -10.64 8.64 2.68
C ALA A 114 -11.49 9.72 2.01
N ARG A 115 -11.19 10.99 2.30
CA ARG A 115 -11.98 12.13 1.84
C ARG A 115 -11.88 12.40 0.34
N TYR A 116 -10.68 12.26 -0.24
CA TYR A 116 -10.43 12.81 -1.58
C TYR A 116 -10.16 11.77 -2.68
N LEU A 117 -9.58 10.61 -2.36
CA LEU A 117 -8.97 9.76 -3.40
C LEU A 117 -9.96 8.77 -4.03
N GLY A 118 -9.82 8.56 -5.34
CA GLY A 118 -10.64 7.65 -6.15
C GLY A 118 -10.05 7.44 -7.57
N ASP A 119 -10.80 6.82 -8.48
CA ASP A 119 -10.34 6.64 -9.88
C ASP A 119 -10.20 8.01 -10.59
N PRO A 120 -9.02 8.36 -11.11
CA PRO A 120 -8.76 9.67 -11.71
C PRO A 120 -9.50 9.87 -13.04
N ALA A 121 -10.08 8.82 -13.62
CA ALA A 121 -10.98 8.94 -14.77
C ALA A 121 -12.39 9.45 -14.39
N PHE A 122 -12.74 9.45 -13.10
CA PHE A 122 -14.08 9.77 -12.61
C PHE A 122 -14.09 10.88 -11.54
N VAL A 123 -12.96 11.12 -10.87
CA VAL A 123 -12.83 12.15 -9.84
C VAL A 123 -11.56 12.99 -10.04
N SER A 124 -11.57 14.21 -9.51
CA SER A 124 -10.44 15.15 -9.61
C SER A 124 -9.91 15.52 -8.21
N PRO A 125 -9.16 14.61 -7.55
CA PRO A 125 -8.59 14.89 -6.24
C PRO A 125 -7.53 15.99 -6.31
N PRO A 126 -7.35 16.78 -5.23
CA PRO A 126 -6.36 17.86 -5.18
C PRO A 126 -4.95 17.31 -4.90
N ILE A 127 -4.44 16.44 -5.77
CA ILE A 127 -3.18 15.68 -5.57
C ILE A 127 -2.01 16.61 -5.26
N GLU A 128 -1.82 17.66 -6.07
CA GLU A 128 -0.72 18.62 -5.90
C GLU A 128 -0.75 19.30 -4.52
N THR A 129 -1.95 19.56 -3.98
CA THR A 129 -2.11 20.10 -2.63
C THR A 129 -1.72 19.06 -1.58
N LEU A 130 -2.22 17.83 -1.70
CA LEU A 130 -1.96 16.76 -0.72
C LEU A 130 -0.47 16.44 -0.60
N ILE A 131 0.27 16.48 -1.71
CA ILE A 131 1.72 16.23 -1.74
C ILE A 131 2.58 17.50 -1.60
N ALA A 132 1.98 18.67 -1.37
CA ALA A 132 2.72 19.91 -1.17
C ALA A 132 3.32 20.00 0.24
N LYS A 133 4.55 20.53 0.33
CA LYS A 133 5.24 20.76 1.62
C LYS A 133 4.50 21.74 2.53
N ASP A 134 3.90 22.79 1.96
CA ASP A 134 3.15 23.79 2.73
C ASP A 134 1.86 23.22 3.33
N TYR A 135 1.21 22.29 2.62
CA TYR A 135 0.04 21.58 3.16
C TYR A 135 0.46 20.66 4.31
N ALA A 136 1.54 19.89 4.11
CA ALA A 136 2.11 19.07 5.16
C ALA A 136 2.55 19.89 6.40
N ALA A 137 3.03 21.13 6.21
CA ALA A 137 3.35 22.03 7.31
C ALA A 137 2.10 22.44 8.13
N LYS A 138 0.96 22.68 7.46
CA LYS A 138 -0.32 22.95 8.14
C LYS A 138 -0.78 21.73 8.96
N LEU A 139 -0.72 20.54 8.37
CA LEU A 139 -1.05 19.28 9.05
C LEU A 139 -0.15 19.04 10.26
N ARG A 140 1.16 19.28 10.10
CA ARG A 140 2.17 19.17 11.15
C ARG A 140 1.93 20.14 12.30
N ALA A 141 1.54 21.39 12.03
CA ALA A 141 1.29 22.39 13.06
C ALA A 141 0.18 21.97 14.05
N GLY A 142 -0.73 21.08 13.63
CA GLY A 142 -1.75 20.50 14.50
C GLY A 142 -1.30 19.30 15.33
N ILE A 143 -0.05 18.84 15.24
CA ILE A 143 0.43 17.67 15.98
C ILE A 143 0.96 18.12 17.35
N SER A 144 0.33 17.66 18.44
CA SER A 144 0.89 17.84 19.79
C SER A 144 2.14 16.97 19.97
N ALA A 145 3.05 17.35 20.85
CA ALA A 145 4.25 16.56 21.14
C ALA A 145 3.98 15.36 22.07
N ASP A 146 2.90 15.41 22.83
CA ASP A 146 2.63 14.51 23.96
C ASP A 146 1.17 14.04 24.05
N ARG A 147 0.33 14.39 23.06
CA ARG A 147 -1.10 14.06 23.07
C ARG A 147 -1.59 13.69 21.68
N VAL A 148 -2.33 12.59 21.61
CA VAL A 148 -3.03 12.15 20.41
C VAL A 148 -4.05 13.20 19.93
N THR A 149 -4.18 13.41 18.62
CA THR A 149 -5.36 14.08 18.03
C THR A 149 -6.47 13.03 17.88
N PRO A 150 -7.64 13.17 18.52
CA PRO A 150 -8.77 12.27 18.29
C PRO A 150 -9.16 12.26 16.81
N SER A 151 -9.34 11.08 16.22
CA SER A 151 -9.58 10.95 14.77
C SER A 151 -10.86 11.64 14.29
N LYS A 152 -11.86 11.76 15.17
CA LYS A 152 -13.11 12.52 14.92
C LYS A 152 -12.91 14.02 14.69
N GLU A 153 -11.81 14.59 15.17
CA GLU A 153 -11.50 16.02 15.02
C GLU A 153 -10.91 16.34 13.65
N LEU A 154 -10.43 15.32 12.90
CA LEU A 154 -9.90 15.50 11.55
C LEU A 154 -11.01 15.46 10.50
N VAL A 155 -11.81 14.41 10.54
CA VAL A 155 -12.98 14.19 9.67
C VAL A 155 -14.03 13.44 10.50
N SER A 156 -15.31 13.75 10.32
CA SER A 156 -16.42 13.03 10.97
C SER A 156 -16.83 11.83 10.11
N ALA A 157 -16.73 10.61 10.64
CA ALA A 157 -17.21 9.39 9.99
C ALA A 157 -17.46 8.26 11.00
N THR A 158 -18.20 7.24 10.58
CA THR A 158 -18.56 6.07 11.41
C THR A 158 -17.71 4.85 11.00
N PRO A 159 -16.97 4.21 11.92
CA PRO A 159 -16.20 3.01 11.57
C PRO A 159 -17.10 1.80 11.30
N SER A 160 -16.63 0.87 10.48
CA SER A 160 -17.29 -0.41 10.18
C SER A 160 -16.27 -1.57 10.24
N PRO A 161 -16.70 -2.84 10.40
CA PRO A 161 -15.80 -3.98 10.65
C PRO A 161 -14.86 -4.33 9.48
N ARG A 162 -13.82 -5.13 9.80
CA ARG A 162 -12.68 -5.53 8.94
C ARG A 162 -12.76 -6.98 8.44
N GLU A 163 -12.31 -7.23 7.20
CA GLU A 163 -11.73 -8.48 6.67
C GLU A 163 -10.63 -8.23 5.59
N GLY A 164 -9.58 -9.09 5.53
CA GLY A 164 -8.61 -9.13 4.41
C GLY A 164 -7.15 -8.67 4.70
N SER A 165 -6.16 -9.42 4.19
CA SER A 165 -4.72 -9.08 4.26
C SER A 165 -3.86 -9.79 3.20
N ASN A 166 -4.29 -9.81 1.94
CA ASN A 166 -3.64 -10.64 0.92
C ASN A 166 -3.22 -9.79 -0.29
N THR A 167 -1.96 -9.92 -0.68
CA THR A 167 -1.30 -9.26 -1.81
C THR A 167 0.09 -9.92 -1.88
N THR A 168 0.84 -9.78 -2.96
CA THR A 168 2.28 -10.09 -2.95
C THR A 168 3.09 -8.93 -3.52
N HIS A 169 4.36 -8.87 -3.12
CA HIS A 169 5.30 -7.86 -3.57
C HIS A 169 6.67 -8.48 -3.84
N PHE A 170 7.33 -8.05 -4.92
CA PHE A 170 8.72 -8.36 -5.20
C PHE A 170 9.47 -7.16 -5.79
N SER A 171 10.78 -7.16 -5.56
CA SER A 171 11.72 -6.16 -6.04
C SER A 171 12.81 -6.82 -6.89
N VAL A 172 13.22 -6.17 -7.98
CA VAL A 172 14.32 -6.62 -8.86
C VAL A 172 15.21 -5.44 -9.19
N VAL A 173 16.52 -5.64 -9.14
CA VAL A 173 17.53 -4.71 -9.66
C VAL A 173 18.49 -5.50 -10.54
N ASP A 174 18.79 -5.01 -11.75
CA ASP A 174 19.78 -5.63 -12.64
C ASP A 174 21.12 -4.88 -12.67
N GLY A 175 22.17 -5.53 -13.21
CA GLY A 175 23.51 -4.95 -13.31
C GLY A 175 23.63 -3.74 -14.26
N ARG A 176 22.56 -3.37 -14.97
CA ARG A 176 22.50 -2.17 -15.83
C ARG A 176 21.80 -1.00 -15.13
N GLY A 177 21.37 -1.18 -13.88
CA GLY A 177 20.66 -0.16 -13.11
C GLY A 177 19.15 -0.11 -13.37
N ASN A 178 18.58 -1.10 -14.07
CA ASN A 178 17.13 -1.23 -14.14
C ASN A 178 16.60 -1.66 -12.78
N ALA A 179 15.52 -1.03 -12.32
CA ALA A 179 14.86 -1.33 -11.06
C ALA A 179 13.36 -1.54 -11.28
N VAL A 180 12.82 -2.63 -10.73
CA VAL A 180 11.39 -2.97 -10.78
C VAL A 180 10.89 -3.18 -9.36
N SER A 181 9.86 -2.43 -8.98
CA SER A 181 9.05 -2.64 -7.78
C SER A 181 7.65 -3.04 -8.25
N ASN A 182 7.21 -4.27 -7.95
CA ASN A 182 5.93 -4.78 -8.43
C ASN A 182 5.09 -5.33 -7.28
N THR A 183 3.85 -4.85 -7.20
CA THR A 183 2.84 -5.32 -6.25
C THR A 183 1.59 -5.67 -7.02
N TYR A 184 1.08 -6.90 -6.83
CA TYR A 184 -0.15 -7.36 -7.47
C TYR A 184 -0.96 -8.23 -6.50
N THR A 185 -2.26 -8.36 -6.76
CA THR A 185 -3.19 -9.01 -5.82
C THR A 185 -4.41 -9.61 -6.52
N LEU A 186 -5.11 -10.48 -5.78
CA LEU A 186 -6.49 -10.92 -6.06
C LEU A 186 -7.51 -10.27 -5.10
N ASN A 187 -7.08 -9.24 -4.36
CA ASN A 187 -7.69 -8.74 -3.13
C ASN A 187 -7.55 -9.74 -1.97
N PHE A 188 -8.49 -10.65 -1.75
CA PHE A 188 -8.38 -11.62 -0.66
C PHE A 188 -7.50 -12.82 -1.01
N SER A 189 -7.27 -13.69 -0.02
CA SER A 189 -6.55 -14.94 -0.23
C SER A 189 -7.39 -15.80 -1.15
N TYR A 190 -6.83 -16.21 -2.29
CA TYR A 190 -7.57 -16.88 -3.36
C TYR A 190 -8.72 -16.05 -3.98
N GLY A 191 -8.75 -14.73 -3.75
CA GLY A 191 -9.77 -13.83 -4.27
C GLY A 191 -11.18 -14.20 -3.81
N VAL A 192 -12.11 -14.40 -4.76
CA VAL A 192 -13.47 -14.92 -4.45
C VAL A 192 -13.49 -16.42 -4.11
N GLY A 193 -12.35 -17.11 -4.17
CA GLY A 193 -12.28 -18.57 -3.97
C GLY A 193 -12.79 -19.39 -5.16
N LEU A 194 -13.10 -18.72 -6.28
CA LEU A 194 -13.60 -19.34 -7.51
C LEU A 194 -12.46 -19.53 -8.51
N VAL A 195 -12.33 -20.74 -9.03
CA VAL A 195 -11.49 -21.06 -10.20
C VAL A 195 -12.40 -21.13 -11.41
N ALA A 196 -12.07 -20.44 -12.50
CA ALA A 196 -12.82 -20.57 -13.74
C ALA A 196 -12.55 -21.94 -14.38
N ASP A 197 -13.60 -22.77 -14.48
CA ASP A 197 -13.51 -24.15 -14.94
C ASP A 197 -12.76 -24.29 -16.27
N GLY A 198 -11.81 -25.23 -16.31
CA GLY A 198 -11.00 -25.50 -17.50
C GLY A 198 -9.98 -24.41 -17.83
N THR A 199 -9.67 -23.49 -16.91
CA THR A 199 -8.60 -22.48 -17.07
C THR A 199 -7.52 -22.57 -16.00
N GLY A 200 -7.84 -23.11 -14.81
CA GLY A 200 -6.97 -23.07 -13.64
C GLY A 200 -6.71 -21.67 -13.07
N VAL A 201 -7.48 -20.66 -13.48
CA VAL A 201 -7.34 -19.26 -13.06
C VAL A 201 -8.26 -18.96 -11.88
N LEU A 202 -7.68 -18.51 -10.77
CA LEU A 202 -8.43 -17.96 -9.64
C LEU A 202 -8.93 -16.54 -9.96
N LEU A 203 -10.16 -16.26 -9.56
CA LEU A 203 -10.79 -14.95 -9.76
C LEU A 203 -10.63 -14.06 -8.53
N ASN A 204 -10.32 -12.79 -8.78
CA ASN A 204 -10.18 -11.79 -7.71
C ASN A 204 -11.54 -11.35 -7.18
N ASN A 205 -11.54 -10.69 -6.02
CA ASN A 205 -12.67 -9.95 -5.48
C ASN A 205 -12.37 -8.44 -5.36
N GLU A 206 -11.63 -7.87 -6.31
CA GLU A 206 -11.09 -6.49 -6.22
C GLU A 206 -12.19 -5.41 -6.16
N LEU A 207 -13.38 -5.67 -6.70
CA LEU A 207 -14.48 -4.71 -6.65
C LEU A 207 -14.98 -4.42 -5.23
N ASP A 208 -14.62 -5.26 -4.24
CA ASP A 208 -14.85 -4.99 -2.81
C ASP A 208 -14.10 -3.75 -2.28
N ASP A 209 -13.03 -3.31 -2.98
CA ASP A 209 -12.32 -2.09 -2.60
C ASP A 209 -13.13 -0.81 -2.88
N PHE A 210 -14.27 -0.90 -3.57
CA PHE A 210 -15.20 0.23 -3.68
C PHE A 210 -15.89 0.55 -2.35
N THR A 211 -16.31 1.80 -2.20
CA THR A 211 -17.13 2.25 -1.08
C THR A 211 -18.55 1.69 -1.21
N ALA A 212 -18.93 0.79 -0.30
CA ALA A 212 -20.27 0.20 -0.29
C ALA A 212 -21.39 1.22 -0.01
N ALA A 213 -21.12 2.17 0.90
CA ALA A 213 -21.97 3.32 1.20
C ALA A 213 -21.10 4.47 1.75
N ILE A 214 -21.54 5.72 1.58
CA ILE A 214 -20.78 6.89 2.07
C ILE A 214 -20.55 6.76 3.58
N GLY A 215 -19.28 6.89 4.00
CA GLY A 215 -18.90 6.74 5.40
C GLY A 215 -18.82 5.29 5.88
N ALA A 216 -19.18 4.30 5.05
CA ALA A 216 -18.94 2.89 5.35
C ALA A 216 -17.48 2.54 5.03
N SER A 217 -16.97 1.50 5.71
CA SER A 217 -15.66 0.95 5.41
C SER A 217 -15.74 -0.18 4.39
N ASN A 218 -14.69 -0.34 3.58
CA ASN A 218 -14.47 -1.58 2.84
C ASN A 218 -13.96 -2.69 3.78
N ALA A 219 -13.69 -3.88 3.25
CA ALA A 219 -13.19 -4.99 4.05
C ALA A 219 -11.88 -4.63 4.79
N TYR A 220 -11.01 -3.78 4.26
CA TYR A 220 -9.81 -3.35 5.00
C TYR A 220 -10.09 -2.37 6.16
N GLY A 221 -11.35 -2.08 6.49
CA GLY A 221 -11.74 -1.09 7.49
C GLY A 221 -11.44 0.34 7.04
N LEU A 222 -11.10 0.55 5.75
CA LEU A 222 -10.88 1.88 5.21
C LEU A 222 -12.22 2.52 4.93
N VAL A 223 -12.53 3.57 5.68
CA VAL A 223 -13.70 4.41 5.41
C VAL A 223 -13.53 5.07 4.06
N GLY A 224 -14.54 4.96 3.22
CA GLY A 224 -14.59 5.62 1.92
C GLY A 224 -15.77 6.57 1.80
N PHE A 225 -15.64 7.52 0.89
CA PHE A 225 -16.63 8.54 0.58
C PHE A 225 -17.03 8.47 -0.90
N GLU A 226 -17.67 9.53 -1.40
CA GLU A 226 -18.22 9.60 -2.76
C GLU A 226 -17.18 9.27 -3.85
N ALA A 227 -15.91 9.64 -3.60
CA ALA A 227 -14.85 9.51 -4.59
C ALA A 227 -14.60 8.07 -5.08
N ASN A 228 -14.90 7.08 -4.23
CA ASN A 228 -14.66 5.66 -4.51
C ASN A 228 -15.95 4.82 -4.55
N LEU A 229 -17.11 5.42 -4.82
CA LEU A 229 -18.34 4.66 -5.12
C LEU A 229 -18.18 3.81 -6.40
N PRO A 230 -18.85 2.64 -6.49
CA PRO A 230 -18.80 1.78 -7.68
C PRO A 230 -19.43 2.45 -8.91
N GLY A 231 -18.92 2.12 -10.09
CA GLY A 231 -19.48 2.60 -11.36
C GLY A 231 -18.91 1.84 -12.58
N PRO A 232 -19.63 1.78 -13.71
CA PRO A 232 -19.16 1.09 -14.91
C PRO A 232 -17.82 1.65 -15.42
N GLY A 233 -16.87 0.76 -15.72
CA GLY A 233 -15.53 1.13 -16.21
C GLY A 233 -14.62 1.80 -15.17
N LYS A 234 -15.11 2.01 -13.94
CA LYS A 234 -14.32 2.56 -12.83
C LYS A 234 -13.43 1.49 -12.22
N ARG A 235 -12.26 1.90 -11.73
CA ARG A 235 -11.31 1.05 -10.99
C ARG A 235 -11.37 1.37 -9.50
N PRO A 236 -11.44 0.35 -8.62
CA PRO A 236 -11.48 0.56 -7.19
C PRO A 236 -10.14 1.12 -6.66
N LEU A 237 -10.22 1.86 -5.56
CA LEU A 237 -9.06 2.51 -4.93
C LEU A 237 -8.20 1.50 -4.14
N SER A 238 -7.02 1.19 -4.66
CA SER A 238 -6.06 0.31 -4.00
C SER A 238 -5.17 1.05 -2.98
N SER A 239 -4.45 0.30 -2.14
CA SER A 239 -3.41 0.80 -1.23
C SER A 239 -1.98 0.36 -1.63
N MET A 240 -1.84 -0.37 -2.75
CA MET A 240 -0.56 -0.88 -3.23
C MET A 240 0.44 0.26 -3.49
N SER A 241 1.61 0.18 -2.87
CA SER A 241 2.63 1.26 -2.90
C SER A 241 3.99 0.78 -3.38
N PRO A 242 4.11 0.13 -4.58
CA PRO A 242 5.43 -0.16 -5.14
C PRO A 242 6.20 1.16 -5.27
N THR A 243 7.36 1.23 -4.63
CA THR A 243 8.10 2.48 -4.45
C THR A 243 9.58 2.29 -4.75
N ILE A 244 10.13 3.25 -5.49
CA ILE A 244 11.56 3.38 -5.75
C ILE A 244 12.01 4.72 -5.18
N VAL A 245 13.00 4.70 -4.31
CA VAL A 245 13.70 5.88 -3.80
C VAL A 245 14.91 6.12 -4.68
N LEU A 246 15.09 7.36 -5.14
CA LEU A 246 16.23 7.78 -5.93
C LEU A 246 17.11 8.78 -5.16
N LYS A 247 18.39 8.76 -5.48
CA LYS A 247 19.32 9.85 -5.15
C LYS A 247 20.04 10.24 -6.43
N ASP A 248 19.96 11.52 -6.80
CA ASP A 248 20.58 12.06 -8.01
C ASP A 248 20.19 11.26 -9.27
N GLY A 249 18.90 10.90 -9.37
CA GLY A 249 18.34 10.11 -10.47
C GLY A 249 18.66 8.61 -10.45
N LYS A 250 19.42 8.10 -9.47
CA LYS A 250 19.81 6.69 -9.37
C LYS A 250 19.03 5.96 -8.27
N PRO A 251 18.56 4.72 -8.50
CA PRO A 251 17.91 3.93 -7.46
C PRO A 251 18.81 3.70 -6.25
N VAL A 252 18.29 3.95 -5.06
CA VAL A 252 18.96 3.62 -3.79
C VAL A 252 18.16 2.63 -2.96
N LEU A 253 16.83 2.62 -3.04
CA LEU A 253 15.97 1.65 -2.38
C LEU A 253 14.80 1.29 -3.28
N VAL A 254 14.60 0.00 -3.51
CA VAL A 254 13.44 -0.57 -4.20
C VAL A 254 12.65 -1.34 -3.16
N THR A 255 11.40 -0.97 -2.93
CA THR A 255 10.61 -1.53 -1.84
C THR A 255 9.12 -1.55 -2.17
N GLY A 256 8.40 -2.33 -1.40
CA GLY A 256 6.95 -2.45 -1.42
C GLY A 256 6.56 -3.52 -0.41
N SER A 257 5.27 -3.72 -0.22
CA SER A 257 4.74 -4.75 0.67
C SER A 257 3.32 -5.11 0.23
N PRO A 258 2.84 -6.31 0.54
CA PRO A 258 1.42 -6.59 0.66
C PRO A 258 0.87 -6.16 2.03
N GLY A 259 -0.46 -6.27 2.20
CA GLY A 259 -1.11 -6.06 3.50
C GLY A 259 -2.34 -5.14 3.50
N GLY A 260 -2.94 -4.85 2.35
CA GLY A 260 -4.10 -3.95 2.25
C GLY A 260 -3.75 -2.52 2.64
N SER A 261 -4.57 -1.90 3.52
CA SER A 261 -4.28 -0.56 4.06
C SER A 261 -2.87 -0.43 4.62
N ARG A 262 -2.35 -1.47 5.30
CA ARG A 262 -1.02 -1.47 5.95
C ARG A 262 0.15 -1.35 4.99
N ILE A 263 -0.03 -1.56 3.69
CA ILE A 263 1.05 -1.45 2.69
C ILE A 263 1.76 -0.10 2.83
N ILE A 264 0.98 0.98 2.92
CA ILE A 264 1.50 2.35 2.96
C ILE A 264 2.35 2.56 4.21
N SER A 265 1.85 2.15 5.39
CA SER A 265 2.58 2.28 6.65
C SER A 265 3.82 1.39 6.71
N THR A 266 3.80 0.22 6.06
CA THR A 266 4.96 -0.68 5.99
C THR A 266 6.06 -0.06 5.14
N VAL A 267 5.71 0.40 3.93
CA VAL A 267 6.66 1.06 3.02
C VAL A 267 7.22 2.33 3.65
N LEU A 268 6.39 3.14 4.30
CA LEU A 268 6.81 4.31 5.07
C LEU A 268 7.87 3.94 6.11
N GLN A 269 7.61 2.93 6.94
CA GLN A 269 8.55 2.54 8.00
C GLN A 269 9.85 1.99 7.44
N VAL A 270 9.85 1.25 6.33
CA VAL A 270 11.09 0.82 5.67
C VAL A 270 11.90 2.03 5.18
N ILE A 271 11.26 3.00 4.52
CA ILE A 271 11.90 4.22 4.04
C ILE A 271 12.48 5.02 5.21
N VAL A 272 11.71 5.26 6.27
CA VAL A 272 12.18 5.99 7.46
C VAL A 272 13.31 5.24 8.15
N ASN A 273 13.21 3.92 8.33
CA ASN A 273 14.28 3.11 8.93
C ASN A 273 15.60 3.22 8.16
N VAL A 274 15.55 3.20 6.83
CA VAL A 274 16.75 3.31 5.98
C VAL A 274 17.27 4.75 5.92
N LEU A 275 16.39 5.74 5.69
CA LEU A 275 16.82 7.12 5.40
C LEU A 275 17.04 7.97 6.65
N ASP A 276 16.20 7.85 7.68
CA ASP A 276 16.36 8.59 8.94
C ASP A 276 17.32 7.89 9.89
N TYR A 277 17.03 6.62 10.17
CA TYR A 277 17.74 5.85 11.19
C TYR A 277 18.97 5.12 10.67
N LYS A 278 19.27 5.24 9.36
CA LYS A 278 20.45 4.67 8.69
C LYS A 278 20.62 3.17 8.95
N MET A 279 19.49 2.47 9.09
CA MET A 279 19.51 1.04 9.36
C MET A 279 19.95 0.27 8.13
N ASP A 280 20.67 -0.83 8.36
CA ASP A 280 20.82 -1.90 7.36
C ASP A 280 19.44 -2.33 6.83
N VAL A 281 19.35 -2.71 5.56
CA VAL A 281 18.07 -3.00 4.90
C VAL A 281 17.38 -4.24 5.49
N ALA A 282 18.12 -5.27 5.89
CA ALA A 282 17.55 -6.44 6.53
C ALA A 282 17.01 -6.09 7.93
N ALA A 283 17.76 -5.27 8.68
CA ALA A 283 17.29 -4.75 9.97
C ALA A 283 16.06 -3.84 9.81
N ALA A 284 16.02 -2.98 8.79
CA ALA A 284 14.91 -2.07 8.49
C ALA A 284 13.62 -2.83 8.15
N VAL A 285 13.73 -3.91 7.37
CA VAL A 285 12.63 -4.82 7.04
C VAL A 285 12.20 -5.64 8.25
N ALA A 286 13.13 -6.16 9.05
CA ALA A 286 12.79 -6.99 10.21
C ALA A 286 12.18 -6.20 11.39
N ALA A 287 12.46 -4.90 11.50
CA ALA A 287 12.07 -4.09 12.64
C ALA A 287 10.54 -4.16 12.94
N PRO A 288 10.11 -4.19 14.23
CA PRO A 288 8.70 -4.20 14.60
C PRO A 288 7.94 -3.01 14.03
N ARG A 289 6.76 -3.23 13.46
CA ARG A 289 5.94 -2.21 12.78
C ARG A 289 4.72 -1.83 13.59
N LEU A 290 4.27 -0.59 13.37
CA LEU A 290 2.94 -0.13 13.77
C LEU A 290 2.14 0.39 12.58
N HIS A 291 0.84 0.59 12.79
CA HIS A 291 -0.07 1.08 11.77
C HIS A 291 -1.19 1.90 12.40
N HIS A 292 -1.52 3.02 11.77
CA HIS A 292 -2.72 3.80 12.02
C HIS A 292 -3.32 4.22 10.68
N GLN A 293 -4.64 4.10 10.53
CA GLN A 293 -5.34 4.37 9.27
C GLN A 293 -6.51 5.35 9.44
N TRP A 294 -6.36 6.27 10.40
CA TRP A 294 -7.39 7.20 10.86
C TRP A 294 -8.58 6.50 11.54
N LEU A 295 -9.33 5.69 10.82
CA LEU A 295 -10.40 4.87 11.38
C LEU A 295 -10.17 3.38 11.10
N PRO A 296 -10.39 2.48 12.09
CA PRO A 296 -10.68 2.79 13.50
C PRO A 296 -9.55 3.58 14.19
N ASP A 297 -9.90 4.39 15.21
CA ASP A 297 -8.98 5.27 15.95
C ASP A 297 -8.14 4.46 16.95
N GLU A 298 -7.34 3.56 16.40
CA GLU A 298 -6.48 2.62 17.12
C GLU A 298 -5.12 2.50 16.42
N VAL A 299 -4.07 2.35 17.23
CA VAL A 299 -2.72 2.03 16.78
C VAL A 299 -2.56 0.53 16.83
N ARG A 300 -2.48 -0.12 15.67
CA ARG A 300 -2.15 -1.53 15.64
C ARG A 300 -0.65 -1.75 15.62
N ILE A 301 -0.17 -2.70 16.40
CA ILE A 301 1.26 -3.01 16.50
C ILE A 301 1.56 -4.47 16.24
N GLU A 302 2.79 -4.73 15.83
CA GLU A 302 3.41 -6.04 15.94
C GLU A 302 4.02 -6.24 17.32
N ARG A 303 4.36 -7.50 17.64
CA ARG A 303 5.17 -7.81 18.82
C ARG A 303 6.58 -7.25 18.67
N GLY A 304 7.24 -6.97 19.79
CA GLY A 304 8.64 -6.53 19.84
C GLY A 304 8.86 -5.08 20.28
N PHE A 305 7.79 -4.34 20.59
CA PHE A 305 7.92 -3.04 21.27
C PHE A 305 8.11 -3.23 22.79
N PRO A 306 9.03 -2.50 23.43
CA PRO A 306 9.21 -2.54 24.89
C PRO A 306 7.95 -2.09 25.64
N ALA A 307 7.66 -2.73 26.78
CA ALA A 307 6.45 -2.44 27.56
C ALA A 307 6.39 -0.98 28.06
N ASP A 308 7.54 -0.39 28.45
CA ASP A 308 7.62 1.00 28.89
C ASP A 308 7.30 2.00 27.77
N VAL A 309 7.66 1.68 26.53
CA VAL A 309 7.30 2.46 25.34
C VAL A 309 5.79 2.42 25.12
N LEU A 310 5.19 1.23 25.20
CA LEU A 310 3.74 1.07 25.02
C LEU A 310 2.94 1.78 26.11
N LEU A 311 3.40 1.74 27.37
CA LEU A 311 2.79 2.48 28.47
C LEU A 311 2.83 3.99 28.22
N LYS A 312 3.94 4.53 27.71
CA LYS A 312 4.05 5.95 27.37
C LYS A 312 3.16 6.35 26.19
N LEU A 313 3.02 5.50 25.17
CA LEU A 313 2.07 5.75 24.08
C LEU A 313 0.62 5.78 24.59
N LYS A 314 0.25 4.85 25.48
CA LYS A 314 -1.07 4.86 26.13
C LYS A 314 -1.29 6.11 26.99
N ALA A 315 -0.26 6.58 27.71
CA ALA A 315 -0.31 7.82 28.48
C ALA A 315 -0.50 9.07 27.61
N MET A 316 -0.02 9.06 26.36
CA MET A 316 -0.30 10.10 25.35
C MET A 316 -1.72 10.00 24.76
N GLY A 317 -2.48 8.96 25.12
CA GLY A 317 -3.87 8.73 24.68
C GLY A 317 -4.04 7.74 23.52
N HIS A 318 -2.96 7.11 23.03
CA HIS A 318 -3.09 6.14 21.94
C HIS A 318 -3.75 4.83 22.41
N LEU A 319 -4.81 4.42 21.70
CA LEU A 319 -5.39 3.09 21.86
C LEU A 319 -4.54 2.05 21.12
N VAL A 320 -3.63 1.38 21.84
CA VAL A 320 -2.72 0.39 21.26
C VAL A 320 -3.35 -1.00 21.25
N VAL A 321 -3.41 -1.65 20.09
CA VAL A 321 -4.03 -2.97 19.90
C VAL A 321 -3.13 -3.95 19.14
N GLU A 322 -3.29 -5.24 19.42
CA GLU A 322 -2.65 -6.36 18.71
C GLU A 322 -3.72 -7.32 18.17
N PRO A 323 -3.48 -8.00 17.03
CA PRO A 323 -2.32 -7.87 16.15
C PRO A 323 -2.50 -6.77 15.07
N MET A 324 -1.38 -6.26 14.54
CA MET A 324 -1.37 -5.40 13.35
C MET A 324 -1.96 -6.07 12.10
N GLY A 325 -1.63 -7.34 11.87
CA GLY A 325 -1.99 -8.09 10.67
C GLY A 325 -0.78 -8.28 9.74
N GLN A 326 -0.96 -9.14 8.74
CA GLN A 326 0.14 -9.64 7.92
C GLN A 326 0.65 -8.62 6.90
N THR A 327 1.98 -8.55 6.75
CA THR A 327 2.72 -7.72 5.78
C THR A 327 3.97 -8.49 5.32
N SER A 328 4.61 -8.07 4.22
CA SER A 328 5.78 -8.74 3.65
C SER A 328 6.62 -7.79 2.77
N ALA A 329 7.45 -6.96 3.41
CA ALA A 329 8.31 -6.04 2.70
C ALA A 329 9.54 -6.74 2.11
N ASN A 330 9.56 -6.92 0.79
CA ASN A 330 10.71 -7.47 0.07
C ASN A 330 11.45 -6.32 -0.62
N SER A 331 12.64 -6.01 -0.12
CA SER A 331 13.35 -4.76 -0.46
C SER A 331 14.76 -5.01 -1.00
N ILE A 332 15.25 -4.10 -1.83
CA ILE A 332 16.64 -4.06 -2.28
C ILE A 332 17.21 -2.67 -2.01
N LEU A 333 18.28 -2.58 -1.22
CA LEU A 333 19.07 -1.37 -1.02
C LEU A 333 20.29 -1.40 -1.94
N VAL A 334 20.45 -0.39 -2.79
CA VAL A 334 21.59 -0.29 -3.72
C VAL A 334 22.70 0.52 -3.03
N THR A 335 23.82 -0.14 -2.77
CA THR A 335 25.00 0.47 -2.11
C THR A 335 26.18 0.57 -3.08
N PRO A 336 27.24 1.33 -2.75
CA PRO A 336 28.48 1.32 -3.52
C PRO A 336 29.12 -0.07 -3.69
N ASN A 337 28.84 -1.00 -2.77
CA ASN A 337 29.36 -2.36 -2.80
C ASN A 337 28.43 -3.35 -3.54
N GLY A 338 27.33 -2.85 -4.11
CA GLY A 338 26.31 -3.66 -4.79
C GLY A 338 24.95 -3.64 -4.10
N PRO A 339 23.94 -4.28 -4.73
CA PRO A 339 22.60 -4.39 -4.18
C PRO A 339 22.55 -5.38 -3.01
N LEU A 340 21.86 -5.00 -1.93
CA LEU A 340 21.59 -5.82 -0.77
C LEU A 340 20.09 -6.12 -0.71
N GLY A 341 19.73 -7.40 -0.86
CA GLY A 341 18.34 -7.84 -0.77
C GLY A 341 17.93 -8.20 0.66
N ALA A 342 16.72 -7.82 1.05
CA ALA A 342 16.11 -8.16 2.33
C ALA A 342 14.71 -8.75 2.11
N PRO A 343 14.55 -10.08 2.22
CA PRO A 343 13.24 -10.69 2.26
C PRO A 343 12.59 -10.47 3.64
N ASP A 344 11.25 -10.35 3.69
CA ASP A 344 10.58 -10.15 4.97
C ASP A 344 10.57 -11.42 5.83
N PRO A 345 11.14 -11.41 7.05
CA PRO A 345 11.15 -12.59 7.93
C PRO A 345 9.77 -13.05 8.38
N ARG A 346 8.72 -12.22 8.19
CA ARG A 346 7.33 -12.57 8.49
C ARG A 346 6.74 -13.57 7.50
N THR A 347 7.34 -13.72 6.32
CA THR A 347 6.82 -14.58 5.26
C THR A 347 7.68 -15.82 5.11
N ARG A 348 7.09 -16.99 5.37
CA ARG A 348 7.76 -18.26 5.15
C ARG A 348 8.10 -18.41 3.67
N GLY A 349 9.36 -18.75 3.37
CA GLY A 349 9.83 -18.95 2.01
C GLY A 349 10.14 -17.66 1.24
N ALA A 350 10.09 -16.49 1.87
CA ALA A 350 10.63 -15.28 1.26
C ALA A 350 12.16 -15.41 1.14
N GLU A 351 12.68 -15.06 -0.04
CA GLU A 351 14.10 -15.18 -0.38
C GLU A 351 14.56 -13.91 -1.11
N ALA A 352 15.82 -13.55 -0.89
CA ALA A 352 16.53 -12.61 -1.75
C ALA A 352 17.81 -13.28 -2.23
N ALA A 353 18.00 -13.31 -3.54
CA ALA A 353 19.17 -13.89 -4.18
C ALA A 353 19.65 -12.95 -5.30
N GLY A 354 20.96 -12.92 -5.50
CA GLY A 354 21.64 -12.11 -6.50
C GLY A 354 23.04 -12.66 -6.74
N GLN A 355 23.67 -12.23 -7.84
CA GLN A 355 25.04 -12.59 -8.21
C GLN A 355 25.99 -11.45 -7.92
#